data_AF-X1SAS4-F1
#
_entry.id   AF-X1SAS4-F1
#
_cell.length_a   1.000
_cell.length_b   1.000
_cell.length_c   1.000
_cell.angle_alpha   90.00
_cell.angle_beta   90.00
_cell.angle_gamma   90.00
#
_symmetry.space_group_name_H-M   'P 1'
#
loop_
_entity.id
_entity.type
_entity.pdbx_description
1 polymer ?
#
loop_
_entity_poly.entity_id
_entity_poly.type
_entity_poly.pdbx_seq_one_letter_code
_entity_poly.pdbx_strand_id
1 'polypeptide(L)' 'MNPETGEKRKLKKPNQGDMSGLTWTPDGEKLLFNETRRTNLNLYRLDIATGKITAVTNIKGKPSGSRLFER' A
#
# COMPACT_ATOMS: atom_id res chain seq x y z
N MET A 1 14.92 -0.87 -9.77
CA MET A 1 16.27 -1.07 -10.32
C MET A 1 16.32 -0.28 -11.61
N ASN A 2 17.36 0.51 -11.85
CA ASN A 2 17.61 1.08 -13.16
C ASN A 2 18.03 -0.10 -14.07
N PRO A 3 17.31 -0.38 -15.17
CA PRO A 3 17.62 -1.52 -16.04
C PRO A 3 18.93 -1.35 -16.82
N GLU A 4 19.39 -0.10 -17.03
CA GLU A 4 20.59 0.21 -17.81
C GLU A 4 21.86 0.09 -16.94
N THR A 5 21.81 0.58 -15.71
CA THR A 5 22.98 0.64 -14.81
C THR A 5 22.98 -0.45 -13.75
N GLY A 6 21.85 -1.14 -13.56
CA GLY A 6 21.64 -2.09 -12.46
C GLY A 6 21.47 -1.44 -11.09
N GLU A 7 21.53 -0.11 -11.01
CA GLU A 7 21.45 0.62 -9.75
C GLU A 7 20.10 0.38 -9.04
N LYS A 8 20.15 0.12 -7.73
CA LYS A 8 18.95 -0.13 -6.93
C LYS A 8 18.67 1.06 -6.05
N ARG A 9 17.57 1.75 -6.33
CA ARG A 9 17.02 2.78 -5.44
C ARG A 9 16.02 2.16 -4.46
N LYS A 10 16.25 2.35 -3.16
CA LYS A 10 15.28 1.98 -2.12
C LYS A 10 14.15 3.01 -2.12
N LEU A 11 12.92 2.55 -2.33
CA LEU A 11 11.73 3.39 -2.23
C LEU A 11 11.26 3.43 -0.78
N LYS A 12 10.55 4.51 -0.42
CA LYS A 12 9.98 4.66 0.92
C LYS A 12 9.04 3.47 1.17
N LYS A 13 9.24 2.77 2.28
CA LYS A 13 8.29 1.72 2.67
C LYS A 13 6.94 2.40 2.98
N PRO A 14 5.80 1.87 2.50
CA PRO A 14 4.52 2.20 3.10
C PRO A 14 4.52 1.80 4.59
N ASN A 15 3.48 2.19 5.31
CA ASN A 15 3.39 2.05 6.75
C ASN A 15 3.42 0.58 7.22
N GLN A 16 3.16 0.34 8.51
CA GLN A 16 3.26 -0.95 9.22
C GLN A 16 2.32 -2.08 8.73
N GLY A 17 1.68 -1.97 7.55
CA GLY A 17 0.80 -2.99 7.00
C GLY A 17 1.52 -3.99 6.09
N ASP A 18 0.85 -5.11 5.82
CA ASP A 18 1.33 -6.10 4.85
C ASP A 18 1.00 -5.65 3.43
N MET A 19 1.99 -5.72 2.54
CA MET A 19 1.86 -5.34 1.13
C MET A 19 1.65 -6.55 0.22
N SER A 20 0.75 -6.44 -0.75
CA SER A 20 0.53 -7.48 -1.77
C SER A 20 0.05 -6.90 -3.11
N GLY A 21 0.01 -7.74 -4.15
CA GLY A 21 -0.60 -7.39 -5.44
C GLY A 21 0.08 -6.22 -6.17
N LEU A 22 1.41 -6.14 -6.08
CA LEU A 22 2.17 -5.04 -6.68
C LEU A 22 2.15 -5.12 -8.21
N THR A 23 1.79 -4.01 -8.86
CA THR A 23 1.79 -3.89 -10.32
C THR A 23 2.19 -2.48 -10.78
N TRP A 24 2.75 -2.38 -11.99
CA TRP A 24 3.11 -1.10 -12.62
C TRP A 24 1.92 -0.53 -13.39
N THR A 25 1.82 0.80 -13.43
CA THR A 25 1.00 1.47 -14.44
C THR A 25 1.63 1.30 -15.82
N PRO A 26 0.84 1.32 -16.92
CA PRO A 26 1.37 1.13 -18.27
C PRO A 26 2.42 2.16 -18.69
N ASP A 27 2.36 3.36 -18.12
CA ASP A 27 3.32 4.45 -18.32
C ASP A 27 4.66 4.24 -17.56
N GLY A 28 4.75 3.25 -16.67
CA GLY A 28 5.93 2.99 -15.84
C GLY A 28 6.20 4.04 -14.75
N GLU A 29 5.33 5.04 -14.60
CA GLU A 29 5.57 6.15 -13.66
C GLU A 29 5.12 5.84 -12.23
N LYS A 30 4.26 4.84 -12.06
CA LYS A 30 3.56 4.59 -10.79
C LYS A 30 3.49 3.09 -10.50
N LEU A 31 3.50 2.77 -9.21
CA LEU A 31 3.24 1.43 -8.69
C LEU A 31 1.91 1.42 -7.94
N LEU A 32 1.06 0.45 -8.25
CA LEU A 32 -0.14 0.14 -7.48
C LEU A 32 0.14 -1.07 -6.59
N PHE A 33 -0.35 -1.02 -5.35
CA PHE A 33 -0.25 -2.14 -4.42
C PHE A 33 -1.37 -2.08 -3.39
N ASN A 34 -1.72 -3.25 -2.87
CA ASN A 34 -2.61 -3.36 -1.73
C ASN A 34 -1.82 -3.28 -0.43
N GLU A 35 -2.36 -2.61 0.58
CA GLU A 35 -1.85 -2.65 1.93
C GLU A 35 -2.98 -3.02 2.90
N THR A 36 -2.74 -4.08 3.67
CA THR A 36 -3.63 -4.49 4.77
C THR A 36 -3.14 -3.88 6.07
N ARG A 37 -3.99 -3.06 6.71
CA ARG A 37 -3.73 -2.52 8.06
C ARG A 37 -4.85 -2.98 8.99
N ARG A 38 -4.51 -3.87 9.94
CA ARG A 38 -5.50 -4.56 10.79
C ARG A 38 -6.52 -5.28 9.91
N THR A 39 -7.77 -4.83 9.93
CA THR A 39 -8.88 -5.38 9.12
C THR A 39 -9.14 -4.61 7.83
N ASN A 40 -8.33 -3.58 7.53
CA ASN A 40 -8.57 -2.68 6.41
C ASN A 40 -7.63 -3.00 5.25
N LEU A 41 -8.17 -3.54 4.16
CA LEU A 41 -7.48 -3.66 2.89
C LEU A 41 -7.74 -2.41 2.05
N ASN A 42 -6.68 -1.74 1.60
CA ASN A 42 -6.79 -0.56 0.75
C ASN A 42 -5.78 -0.59 -0.40
N LEU A 43 -6.15 0.03 -1.52
CA LEU A 43 -5.28 0.25 -2.66
C LEU A 43 -4.48 1.54 -2.46
N TYR A 44 -3.19 1.46 -2.76
CA TYR A 44 -2.26 2.58 -2.70
C TYR A 44 -1.54 2.73 -4.03
N ARG A 45 -1.08 3.96 -4.27
CA ARG A 45 -0.29 4.35 -5.43
C ARG A 45 1.01 5.00 -4.97
N LEU A 46 2.13 4.52 -5.47
CA LEU A 46 3.46 5.08 -5.29
C LEU A 46 3.89 5.76 -6.59
N ASP A 47 4.19 7.05 -6.51
CA ASP A 47 4.82 7.82 -7.57
C ASP A 47 6.34 7.56 -7.56
N ILE A 48 6.89 7.19 -8.72
CA ILE A 48 8.28 6.75 -8.82
C ILE A 48 9.24 7.93 -8.85
N ALA A 49 8.88 9.04 -9.49
CA ALA A 49 9.74 10.22 -9.54
C ALA A 49 9.97 10.79 -8.14
N THR A 50 8.88 10.95 -7.38
CA THR A 50 8.88 11.64 -6.08
C THR A 50 9.00 10.70 -4.88
N GLY A 51 8.69 9.41 -5.03
CA GLY A 51 8.59 8.47 -3.92
C GLY A 51 7.33 8.67 -3.05
N LYS A 52 6.36 9.49 -3.50
CA LYS A 52 5.14 9.79 -2.75
C LYS A 52 4.15 8.63 -2.81
N ILE A 53 3.67 8.21 -1.64
CA ILE A 53 2.62 7.21 -1.51
C ILE A 53 1.29 7.90 -1.22
N THR A 54 0.26 7.55 -1.98
CA THR A 54 -1.10 8.10 -1.83
C THR A 54 -2.10 6.96 -1.76
N ALA A 55 -3.05 7.02 -0.82
CA ALA A 55 -4.16 6.08 -0.76
C ALA A 55 -5.10 6.35 -1.95
N VAL A 56 -5.45 5.30 -2.69
CA VAL A 56 -6.46 5.36 -3.77
C VAL A 56 -7.84 5.07 -3.21
N THR A 57 -7.92 4.17 -2.23
CA THR A 57 -9.14 3.88 -1.47
C THR A 57 -8.93 4.16 0.02
N ASN A 58 -10.01 4.37 0.76
CA ASN A 58 -9.97 4.64 2.20
C ASN A 58 -11.11 3.92 2.94
N ILE A 59 -11.10 2.59 2.87
CA ILE A 59 -12.03 1.71 3.55
C ILE A 59 -11.59 1.56 5.01
N LYS A 60 -12.51 1.84 5.93
CA LYS A 60 -12.38 1.54 7.35
C LYS A 60 -13.41 0.47 7.72
N GLY A 61 -12.93 -0.73 7.99
CA GLY A 61 -13.68 -1.79 8.62
C GLY A 61 -14.24 -1.30 9.95
N LYS A 62 -15.50 -1.64 10.21
CA LYS A 62 -16.10 -1.42 11.51
C LYS A 62 -15.34 -2.27 12.53
N PRO A 63 -15.00 -1.76 13.73
CA PRO A 63 -14.60 -2.64 14.82
C PRO A 63 -15.75 -3.63 15.02
N SER A 64 -15.48 -4.93 14.86
CA SER A 64 -16.46 -5.95 15.24
C SER A 64 -16.69 -5.78 16.74
N GLY A 65 -17.93 -5.44 17.10
CA GLY A 65 -18.32 -5.07 18.45
C GLY A 65 -17.86 -6.11 19.48
N SER A 66 -17.24 -5.61 20.54
CA SER A 66 -17.09 -6.27 21.82
C SER A 66 -18.37 -7.01 22.19
N ARG A 67 -18.29 -8.35 22.26
CA ARG A 67 -19.34 -9.17 22.86
C ARG A 67 -19.40 -8.78 24.35
N LEU A 68 -20.36 -7.95 24.71
CA LEU A 68 -20.69 -7.69 26.10
C LEU A 68 -21.16 -9.03 26.68
N PHE A 69 -20.35 -9.60 27.57
CA PHE A 69 -20.81 -10.67 28.44
C PHE A 69 -21.59 -9.99 29.55
N GLU A 70 -22.91 -9.91 29.41
CA GLU A 70 -23.78 -9.66 30.55
C GLU A 70 -23.79 -10.92 31.41
N ARG A 71 -23.55 -10.74 32.71
CA ARG A 71 -23.71 -11.75 33.76
C ARG A 71 -25.15 -11.75 34.25
#